data_AF-A0A9W9MXM8-F1
#
_entry.id   AF-A0A9W9MXM8-F1
#
_cell.length_a   1.000
_cell.length_b   1.000
_cell.length_c   1.000
_cell.angle_alpha   90.00
_cell.angle_beta   90.00
_cell.angle_gamma   90.00
#
_symmetry.space_group_name_H-M   'P 1'
#
loop_
_entity.id
_entity.type
_entity.pdbx_description
1 polymer ?
#
loop_
_entity_poly.entity_id
_entity_poly.type
_entity_poly.pdbx_seq_one_letter_code
_entity_poly.pdbx_strand_id
1 'polypeptide(L)'
;MSTVSSPSTEAYLPACNGQVNLRHAYTWSLTQIKVFMIEIIDKHSTYGVERRMVSELKRLRIHILDLSENGTRYQSPSYPQAISRMVNPAAASEDESYFLLNELTYGGVSYWSSFDLLGRFISLTGPAPRGATRDNFYLPLTLMYINWCRKIAPMAPWVYSCVWAEQKDKQSRFHLGGSLAGYRNPEGQGNRWVKILQRARFNVLRDQRTDTAGIKFEFTTLRGRGGHAIPFGNCAETYPLVNVLRNRAPSEEVYGFAVITTWGGKVENFITDDMPEKSNIPTFGMQSPTSPPDPRASGSKIDLPARPKRASPADDTDEPAAKRARGPAPEVTEKPSHLVKGKGKRR
;
A
#
# COMPACT_ATOMS: atom_id res chain seq x y z
N MET A 1 -43.43 6.83 26.14
CA MET A 1 -42.07 6.52 26.63
C MET A 1 -41.18 6.36 25.41
N SER A 2 -40.44 7.41 25.04
CA SER A 2 -39.54 7.38 23.89
C SER A 2 -38.20 6.81 24.32
N THR A 3 -37.85 5.65 23.77
CA THR A 3 -36.50 5.08 23.88
C THR A 3 -35.55 5.91 23.02
N VAL A 4 -34.77 6.76 23.69
CA VAL A 4 -33.61 7.42 23.09
C VAL A 4 -32.59 6.33 22.79
N SER A 5 -32.42 5.98 21.51
CA SER A 5 -31.29 5.14 21.10
C SER A 5 -30.03 5.97 21.22
N SER A 6 -29.19 5.66 22.20
CA SER A 6 -27.83 6.16 22.27
C SER A 6 -27.12 5.81 20.95
N PRO A 7 -26.50 6.76 20.23
CA PRO A 7 -25.64 6.41 19.12
C PRO A 7 -24.51 5.56 19.70
N SER A 8 -24.45 4.30 19.30
CA SER A 8 -23.31 3.43 19.58
C SER A 8 -22.12 4.01 18.82
N THR A 9 -21.38 4.91 19.45
CA THR A 9 -20.08 5.38 18.95
C THR A 9 -19.14 4.18 19.02
N GLU A 10 -19.10 3.37 17.96
CA GLU A 10 -18.27 2.17 17.90
C GLU A 10 -16.81 2.61 18.07
N ALA A 11 -16.23 2.32 19.23
CA ALA A 11 -14.90 2.79 19.59
C ALA A 11 -13.86 2.06 18.74
N TYR A 12 -13.07 2.82 17.96
CA TYR A 12 -11.95 2.24 17.21
C TYR A 12 -10.92 1.61 18.14
N LEU A 13 -10.51 0.39 17.82
CA LEU A 13 -9.53 -0.33 18.62
C LEU A 13 -8.13 0.23 18.38
N PRO A 14 -7.34 0.46 19.44
CA PRO A 14 -5.98 0.94 19.30
C PRO A 14 -5.06 -0.13 18.69
N ALA A 15 -4.16 0.30 17.81
CA ALA A 15 -3.16 -0.54 17.17
C ALA A 15 -1.87 -0.63 17.99
N CYS A 16 -0.96 -1.49 17.55
CA CYS A 16 0.39 -1.66 18.11
C CYS A 16 0.36 -1.93 19.61
N ASN A 17 -0.35 -3.00 20.00
CA ASN A 17 -0.53 -3.40 21.39
C ASN A 17 -1.13 -2.30 22.29
N GLY A 18 -2.16 -1.61 21.76
CA GLY A 18 -2.89 -0.59 22.50
C GLY A 18 -2.23 0.78 22.56
N GLN A 19 -1.04 0.95 21.98
CA GLN A 19 -0.26 2.19 22.10
C GLN A 19 -0.66 3.27 21.10
N VAL A 20 -1.35 2.89 20.01
CA VAL A 20 -1.62 3.82 18.90
C VAL A 20 -3.12 3.97 18.70
N ASN A 21 -3.62 5.18 18.97
CA ASN A 21 -4.96 5.58 18.54
C ASN A 21 -4.94 5.88 17.03
N LEU A 22 -5.64 5.06 16.24
CA LEU A 22 -5.65 5.14 14.78
C LEU A 22 -6.25 6.45 14.25
N ARG A 23 -7.20 7.07 14.96
CA ARG A 23 -7.77 8.38 14.59
C ARG A 23 -6.72 9.49 14.68
N HIS A 24 -5.89 9.48 15.73
CA HIS A 24 -4.79 10.45 15.87
C HIS A 24 -3.63 10.13 14.92
N ALA A 25 -3.30 8.85 14.78
CA ALA A 25 -2.21 8.40 13.91
C ALA A 25 -2.49 8.69 12.43
N TYR A 26 -3.76 8.67 12.03
CA TYR A 26 -4.19 9.07 10.70
C TYR A 26 -3.70 10.48 10.33
N THR A 27 -3.71 11.45 11.25
CA THR A 27 -3.33 12.84 10.97
C THR A 27 -1.84 13.14 11.16
N TRP A 28 -1.00 12.14 11.44
CA TRP A 28 0.40 12.37 11.71
C TRP A 28 1.17 13.00 10.55
N SER A 29 2.09 13.89 10.91
CA SER A 29 3.12 14.42 10.03
C SER A 29 4.20 13.36 9.72
N LEU A 30 4.99 13.58 8.66
CA LEU A 30 6.13 12.71 8.35
C LEU A 30 7.12 12.62 9.51
N THR A 31 7.33 13.71 10.26
CA THR A 31 8.18 13.72 11.45
C THR A 31 7.65 12.80 12.55
N GLN A 32 6.35 12.86 12.85
CA GLN A 32 5.72 11.98 13.83
C GLN A 32 5.80 10.50 13.40
N ILE A 33 5.58 10.21 12.11
CA ILE A 33 5.75 8.85 11.56
C ILE A 33 7.20 8.35 11.77
N LYS A 34 8.20 9.20 11.47
CA LYS A 34 9.62 8.86 11.66
C LYS A 34 9.97 8.57 13.11
N VAL A 35 9.48 9.40 14.03
CA VAL A 35 9.68 9.23 15.48
C VAL A 35 9.03 7.93 15.94
N PHE A 36 7.78 7.69 15.55
CA PHE A 36 7.07 6.46 15.89
C PHE A 36 7.79 5.19 15.41
N MET A 37 8.36 5.20 14.20
CA MET A 37 9.17 4.07 13.72
C MET A 37 10.41 3.82 14.58
N ILE A 38 11.04 4.86 15.12
CA ILE A 38 12.15 4.73 16.09
C ILE A 38 11.64 4.13 17.40
N GLU A 39 10.52 4.64 17.92
CA GLU A 39 9.96 4.18 19.18
C GLU A 39 9.57 2.70 19.13
N ILE A 40 8.99 2.21 18.03
CA ILE A 40 8.72 0.77 17.86
C ILE A 40 10.02 -0.04 17.93
N ILE A 41 11.09 0.45 17.31
CA ILE A 41 12.36 -0.27 17.29
C ILE A 41 12.99 -0.32 18.69
N ASP A 42 12.99 0.81 19.40
CA ASP A 42 13.64 0.95 20.71
C ASP A 42 12.80 0.31 21.83
N LYS A 43 11.48 0.44 21.77
CA LYS A 43 10.50 -0.05 22.76
C LYS A 43 9.64 -1.19 22.20
N HIS A 44 10.24 -2.05 21.39
CA HIS A 44 9.54 -3.11 20.65
C HIS A 44 8.57 -3.97 21.47
N SER A 45 8.93 -4.36 22.70
CA SER A 45 8.05 -5.16 23.56
C SER A 45 6.76 -4.42 23.94
N THR A 46 6.82 -3.10 24.18
CA THR A 46 5.64 -2.26 24.48
C THR A 46 4.64 -2.25 23.33
N TYR A 47 5.15 -2.28 22.09
CA TYR A 47 4.34 -2.28 20.87
C TYR A 47 3.94 -3.69 20.38
N GLY A 48 4.20 -4.74 21.18
CA GLY A 48 3.84 -6.12 20.81
C GLY A 48 4.72 -6.71 19.71
N VAL A 49 5.91 -6.14 19.48
CA VAL A 49 6.87 -6.62 18.50
C VAL A 49 7.83 -7.61 19.14
N GLU A 50 7.97 -8.78 18.54
CA GLU A 50 8.92 -9.79 18.98
C GLU A 50 10.37 -9.32 18.76
N ARG A 51 11.25 -9.59 19.73
CA ARG A 51 12.67 -9.17 19.67
C ARG A 51 13.38 -9.58 18.38
N ARG A 52 13.06 -10.76 17.83
CA ARG A 52 13.64 -11.26 16.58
C ARG A 52 13.29 -10.42 15.34
N MET A 53 12.21 -9.63 15.39
CA MET A 53 11.78 -8.77 14.27
C MET A 53 12.46 -7.40 14.28
N VAL A 54 13.14 -7.02 15.36
CA VAL A 54 13.74 -5.68 15.52
C VAL A 54 14.79 -5.38 14.44
N SER A 55 15.62 -6.35 14.07
CA SER A 55 16.62 -6.18 13.01
C SER A 55 15.99 -5.98 11.63
N GLU A 56 14.85 -6.64 11.37
CA GLU A 56 14.06 -6.43 10.16
C GLU A 56 13.44 -5.03 10.14
N LEU A 57 12.82 -4.58 11.24
CA LEU A 57 12.23 -3.25 11.36
C LEU A 57 13.27 -2.13 11.21
N LYS A 58 14.48 -2.29 11.76
CA LYS A 58 15.58 -1.34 11.56
C LYS A 58 15.92 -1.16 10.08
N ARG A 59 16.07 -2.27 9.35
CA ARG A 59 16.37 -2.24 7.91
C ARG A 59 15.19 -1.69 7.10
N LEU A 60 13.96 -2.09 7.40
CA LEU A 60 12.75 -1.57 6.76
C LEU A 60 12.67 -0.05 6.92
N ARG A 61 12.85 0.47 8.13
CA ARG A 61 12.87 1.91 8.39
C ARG A 61 13.91 2.62 7.53
N ILE A 62 15.15 2.13 7.48
CA ILE A 62 16.20 2.73 6.64
C ILE A 62 15.75 2.80 5.17
N HIS A 63 15.31 1.68 4.59
CA HIS A 63 14.92 1.66 3.18
C HIS A 63 13.66 2.48 2.88
N ILE A 64 12.68 2.52 3.79
CA ILE A 64 11.49 3.38 3.65
C ILE A 64 11.92 4.85 3.59
N LEU A 65 12.83 5.27 4.48
CA LEU A 65 13.27 6.67 4.55
C LEU A 65 14.21 7.03 3.40
N ASP A 66 15.09 6.14 2.98
CA ASP A 66 15.96 6.35 1.81
C ASP A 66 15.16 6.48 0.51
N LEU A 67 14.01 5.81 0.41
CA LEU A 67 13.08 5.87 -0.73
C LEU A 67 11.95 6.90 -0.53
N SER A 68 11.94 7.65 0.57
CA SER A 68 11.02 8.77 0.79
C SER A 68 11.44 9.97 -0.05
N GLU A 69 10.57 10.96 -0.27
CA GLU A 69 10.83 12.11 -1.15
C GLU A 69 12.16 12.85 -0.87
N ASN A 70 12.54 12.93 0.41
CA ASN A 70 13.78 13.55 0.88
C ASN A 70 14.93 12.56 1.09
N GLY A 71 14.74 11.31 0.68
CA GLY A 71 15.67 10.21 0.82
C GLY A 71 16.72 10.17 -0.29
N THR A 72 17.90 9.65 0.04
CA THR A 72 19.05 9.59 -0.87
C THR A 72 18.78 8.70 -2.10
N ARG A 73 18.07 7.58 -1.91
CA ARG A 73 17.73 6.61 -2.97
C ARG A 73 16.47 6.97 -3.75
N TYR A 74 15.69 7.94 -3.26
CA TYR A 74 14.60 8.51 -4.04
C TYR A 74 15.18 9.36 -5.17
N GLN A 75 16.08 10.28 -4.83
CA GLN A 75 16.70 11.24 -5.76
C GLN A 75 17.75 10.60 -6.68
N SER A 76 18.36 9.48 -6.27
CA SER A 76 19.42 8.81 -7.02
C SER A 76 19.05 7.36 -7.37
N PRO A 77 19.28 6.91 -8.61
CA PRO A 77 19.78 7.67 -9.77
C PRO A 77 18.76 8.73 -10.25
N SER A 78 19.07 9.53 -11.29
CA SER A 78 18.15 10.52 -11.89
C SER A 78 16.71 9.98 -12.05
N TYR A 79 15.72 10.87 -12.18
CA TYR A 79 14.27 10.55 -12.13
C TYR A 79 13.79 10.15 -10.73
N PRO A 80 13.50 11.14 -9.87
CA PRO A 80 13.13 10.90 -8.48
C PRO A 80 11.89 10.02 -8.35
N GLN A 81 12.01 8.91 -7.62
CA GLN A 81 10.94 7.93 -7.47
C GLN A 81 11.15 7.01 -6.26
N ALA A 82 10.05 6.54 -5.67
CA ALA A 82 10.01 5.73 -4.46
C ALA A 82 10.23 4.23 -4.71
N ILE A 83 10.99 3.91 -5.77
CA ILE A 83 11.33 2.56 -6.20
C ILE A 83 12.84 2.35 -6.06
N SER A 84 13.19 1.27 -5.36
CA SER A 84 14.53 0.73 -5.23
C SER A 84 15.06 0.27 -6.59
N ARG A 85 16.01 1.05 -7.12
CA ARG A 85 16.58 0.84 -8.46
C ARG A 85 18.06 1.15 -8.47
N MET A 86 18.72 0.76 -9.55
CA MET A 86 20.09 1.15 -9.90
C MET A 86 20.17 1.43 -11.40
N VAL A 87 21.19 2.17 -11.83
CA VAL A 87 21.46 2.37 -13.26
C VAL A 87 21.81 1.03 -13.88
N ASN A 88 21.24 0.73 -15.05
CA ASN A 88 21.65 -0.42 -15.83
C ASN A 88 23.02 -0.10 -16.49
N PRO A 89 24.12 -0.76 -16.09
CA PRO A 89 25.43 -0.50 -16.69
C PRO A 89 25.49 -0.94 -18.16
N ALA A 90 24.60 -1.83 -18.59
CA ALA A 90 24.51 -2.33 -19.95
C ALA A 90 23.60 -1.48 -20.86
N ALA A 91 22.98 -0.40 -20.34
CA ALA A 91 22.14 0.51 -21.12
C ALA A 91 22.96 1.37 -22.12
N ALA A 92 23.61 0.70 -23.07
CA ALA A 92 24.35 1.26 -24.17
C ALA A 92 23.50 1.34 -25.46
N SER A 93 22.32 0.71 -25.48
CA SER A 93 21.39 0.72 -26.61
C SER A 93 20.01 1.23 -26.22
N GLU A 94 19.26 1.74 -27.21
CA GLU A 94 17.86 2.15 -27.04
C GLU A 94 16.93 0.99 -26.68
N ASP A 95 17.38 -0.26 -26.85
CA ASP A 95 16.61 -1.47 -26.57
C ASP A 95 16.68 -1.96 -25.11
N GLU A 96 17.59 -1.38 -24.31
CA GLU A 96 17.73 -1.74 -22.91
C GLU A 96 16.99 -0.78 -21.96
N SER A 97 16.57 -1.30 -20.80
CA SER A 97 16.01 -0.45 -19.75
C SER A 97 17.11 0.37 -19.10
N TYR A 98 16.84 1.66 -18.86
CA TYR A 98 17.76 2.56 -18.16
C TYR A 98 17.99 2.13 -16.70
N PHE A 99 16.99 1.53 -16.08
CA PHE A 99 17.06 1.04 -14.70
C PHE A 99 17.00 -0.48 -14.61
N LEU A 100 17.73 -1.00 -13.63
CA LEU A 100 17.50 -2.32 -13.06
C LEU A 100 16.85 -2.18 -11.68
N LEU A 101 16.04 -3.17 -11.33
CA LEU A 101 15.49 -3.29 -9.98
C LEU A 101 16.59 -3.64 -8.99
N ASN A 102 16.62 -2.92 -7.88
CA ASN A 102 17.49 -3.26 -6.75
C ASN A 102 16.63 -3.94 -5.69
N GLU A 103 16.69 -5.27 -5.63
CA GLU A 103 15.80 -6.08 -4.79
C GLU A 103 16.07 -5.90 -3.29
N LEU A 104 14.99 -5.78 -2.50
CA LEU A 104 15.05 -5.72 -1.04
C LEU A 104 14.25 -6.89 -0.44
N THR A 105 14.92 -7.87 0.17
CA THR A 105 14.26 -9.10 0.65
C THR A 105 13.90 -9.02 2.14
N TYR A 106 12.63 -9.31 2.46
CA TYR A 106 12.08 -9.34 3.82
C TYR A 106 11.11 -10.50 4.01
N GLY A 107 11.26 -11.28 5.08
CA GLY A 107 10.45 -12.48 5.28
C GLY A 107 10.48 -13.48 4.10
N GLY A 108 11.58 -13.51 3.33
CA GLY A 108 11.69 -14.33 2.11
C GLY A 108 10.87 -13.82 0.91
N VAL A 109 10.41 -12.57 0.95
CA VAL A 109 9.65 -11.91 -0.11
C VAL A 109 10.43 -10.69 -0.62
N SER A 110 10.43 -10.49 -1.94
CA SER A 110 11.12 -9.40 -2.63
C SER A 110 10.28 -8.12 -2.66
N TYR A 111 10.88 -6.99 -2.30
CA TYR A 111 10.26 -5.66 -2.27
C TYR A 111 11.08 -4.65 -3.07
N TRP A 112 10.38 -3.64 -3.62
CA TRP A 112 11.00 -2.54 -4.35
C TRP A 112 10.43 -1.16 -4.02
N SER A 113 9.17 -1.07 -3.59
CA SER A 113 8.51 0.22 -3.31
C SER A 113 8.53 0.58 -1.83
N SER A 114 8.74 1.86 -1.51
CA SER A 114 8.62 2.37 -0.13
C SER A 114 7.22 2.13 0.46
N PHE A 115 6.18 2.11 -0.37
CA PHE A 115 4.80 1.92 0.08
C PHE A 115 4.54 0.48 0.52
N ASP A 116 5.04 -0.51 -0.23
CA ASP A 116 4.94 -1.92 0.15
C ASP A 116 5.79 -2.21 1.39
N LEU A 117 6.99 -1.59 1.49
CA LEU A 117 7.84 -1.67 2.68
C LEU A 117 7.17 -1.07 3.91
N LEU A 118 6.45 0.06 3.77
CA LEU A 118 5.66 0.61 4.86
C LEU A 118 4.54 -0.35 5.27
N GLY A 119 3.85 -0.95 4.30
CA GLY A 119 2.82 -1.95 4.56
C GLY A 119 3.39 -3.10 5.37
N ARG A 120 4.55 -3.63 4.99
CA ARG A 120 5.29 -4.66 5.73
C ARG A 120 5.68 -4.19 7.14
N PHE A 121 6.21 -2.97 7.29
CA PHE A 121 6.61 -2.41 8.58
C PHE A 121 5.44 -2.39 9.56
N ILE A 122 4.29 -1.85 9.16
CA ILE A 122 3.08 -1.79 10.00
C ILE A 122 2.55 -3.20 10.29
N SER A 123 2.62 -4.11 9.34
CA SER A 123 2.16 -5.50 9.52
C SER A 123 3.01 -6.30 10.52
N LEU A 124 4.18 -5.77 10.91
CA LEU A 124 5.05 -6.34 11.93
C LEU A 124 4.86 -5.74 13.32
N THR A 125 4.03 -4.70 13.49
CA THR A 125 3.83 -3.99 14.78
C THR A 125 2.88 -4.72 15.73
N GLY A 126 2.83 -6.06 15.68
CA GLY A 126 1.96 -6.90 16.50
C GLY A 126 0.66 -7.34 15.80
N PRO A 127 -0.03 -8.37 16.32
CA PRO A 127 -1.27 -8.86 15.77
C PRO A 127 -2.43 -7.88 15.99
N ALA A 128 -3.55 -8.12 15.31
CA ALA A 128 -4.77 -7.34 15.55
C ALA A 128 -5.25 -7.49 17.01
N PRO A 129 -5.83 -6.45 17.62
CA PRO A 129 -6.43 -6.54 18.95
C PRO A 129 -7.60 -7.54 18.96
N ARG A 130 -7.88 -8.13 20.12
CA ARG A 130 -9.05 -9.01 20.27
C ARG A 130 -10.33 -8.24 19.98
N GLY A 131 -11.25 -8.85 19.22
CA GLY A 131 -12.48 -8.19 18.76
C GLY A 131 -12.30 -7.25 17.57
N ALA A 132 -11.14 -7.27 16.91
CA ALA A 132 -10.92 -6.53 15.67
C ALA A 132 -11.89 -6.99 14.58
N THR A 133 -12.64 -6.03 14.05
CA THR A 133 -13.53 -6.20 12.90
C THR A 133 -13.01 -5.33 11.75
N ARG A 134 -13.63 -5.52 10.57
CA ARG A 134 -13.38 -4.65 9.42
C ARG A 134 -13.55 -3.18 9.79
N ASP A 135 -14.62 -2.84 10.50
CA ASP A 135 -15.07 -1.46 10.67
C ASP A 135 -14.40 -0.77 11.88
N ASN A 136 -14.04 -1.52 12.94
CA ASN A 136 -13.44 -0.95 14.15
C ASN A 136 -11.89 -0.96 14.18
N PHE A 137 -11.22 -1.69 13.28
CA PHE A 137 -9.75 -1.82 13.29
C PHE A 137 -9.14 -1.82 11.88
N TYR A 138 -9.49 -2.78 11.02
CA TYR A 138 -8.77 -2.97 9.75
C TYR A 138 -8.97 -1.80 8.78
N LEU A 139 -10.18 -1.26 8.67
CA LEU A 139 -10.46 -0.08 7.85
C LEU A 139 -9.76 1.17 8.41
N PRO A 140 -9.91 1.56 9.70
CA PRO A 140 -9.14 2.67 10.27
C PRO A 140 -7.62 2.52 10.09
N LEU A 141 -7.08 1.32 10.26
CA LEU A 141 -5.65 1.03 10.06
C LEU A 141 -5.24 1.25 8.59
N THR A 142 -6.09 0.82 7.66
CA THR A 142 -5.86 1.02 6.22
C THR A 142 -5.90 2.51 5.86
N LEU A 143 -6.83 3.28 6.43
CA LEU A 143 -6.89 4.73 6.23
C LEU A 143 -5.65 5.44 6.77
N MET A 144 -5.16 5.03 7.95
CA MET A 144 -3.88 5.51 8.49
C MET A 144 -2.73 5.22 7.52
N TYR A 145 -2.63 3.97 7.04
CA TYR A 145 -1.61 3.56 6.06
C TYR A 145 -1.68 4.36 4.75
N ILE A 146 -2.88 4.58 4.21
CA ILE A 146 -3.11 5.42 3.03
C ILE A 146 -2.53 6.81 3.23
N ASN A 147 -2.86 7.44 4.36
CA ASN A 147 -2.38 8.79 4.63
C ASN A 147 -0.87 8.83 4.82
N TRP A 148 -0.29 7.84 5.50
CA TRP A 148 1.16 7.76 5.69
C TRP A 148 1.92 7.57 4.37
N CYS A 149 1.40 6.74 3.45
CA CYS A 149 1.96 6.62 2.11
C CYS A 149 2.07 7.98 1.42
N ARG A 150 1.03 8.82 1.52
CA ARG A 150 1.04 10.18 0.94
C ARG A 150 2.02 11.13 1.62
N LYS A 151 2.45 10.84 2.85
CA LYS A 151 3.48 11.62 3.56
C LYS A 151 4.91 11.13 3.25
N ILE A 152 5.07 9.88 2.82
CA ILE A 152 6.39 9.29 2.53
C ILE A 152 6.93 9.75 1.18
N ALA A 153 6.11 9.67 0.13
CA ALA A 153 6.54 10.04 -1.21
C ALA A 153 5.34 10.45 -2.08
N PRO A 154 5.56 11.29 -3.10
CA PRO A 154 4.53 11.60 -4.09
C PRO A 154 4.19 10.35 -4.93
N MET A 155 3.12 10.45 -5.72
CA MET A 155 2.64 9.35 -6.58
C MET A 155 2.31 8.08 -5.77
N ALA A 156 1.59 8.25 -4.67
CA ALA A 156 1.14 7.15 -3.82
C ALA A 156 0.19 6.18 -4.57
N PRO A 157 -0.02 4.96 -4.05
CA PRO A 157 -0.93 3.99 -4.64
C PRO A 157 -2.35 4.53 -4.87
N TRP A 158 -3.00 4.05 -5.92
CA TRP A 158 -4.40 4.35 -6.18
C TRP A 158 -5.30 3.46 -5.32
N VAL A 159 -4.98 2.17 -5.28
CA VAL A 159 -5.69 1.15 -4.53
C VAL A 159 -4.83 0.69 -3.37
N TYR A 160 -5.45 0.46 -2.23
CA TYR A 160 -4.82 -0.06 -1.03
C TYR A 160 -5.62 -1.28 -0.55
N SER A 161 -4.97 -2.21 0.14
CA SER A 161 -5.63 -3.41 0.63
C SER A 161 -5.14 -3.74 2.03
N CYS A 162 -6.06 -4.27 2.82
CA CYS A 162 -5.77 -5.00 4.05
C CYS A 162 -6.34 -6.40 3.91
N VAL A 163 -5.49 -7.39 4.17
CA VAL A 163 -5.85 -8.81 4.23
C VAL A 163 -5.48 -9.32 5.61
N TRP A 164 -6.35 -10.11 6.23
CA TRP A 164 -6.08 -10.72 7.52
C TRP A 164 -6.52 -12.18 7.55
N ALA A 165 -5.85 -12.95 8.40
CA ALA A 165 -6.17 -14.33 8.69
C ALA A 165 -6.62 -14.47 10.13
N GLU A 166 -7.77 -15.11 10.32
CA GLU A 166 -8.35 -15.40 11.62
C GLU A 166 -8.21 -16.89 11.92
N GLN A 167 -7.90 -17.20 13.17
CA GLN A 167 -7.92 -18.57 13.68
C GLN A 167 -8.60 -18.55 15.04
N LYS A 168 -9.45 -19.55 15.29
CA LYS A 168 -10.13 -19.69 16.57
C LYS A 168 -9.11 -19.62 17.73
N ASP A 169 -9.45 -18.81 18.74
CA ASP A 169 -8.66 -18.59 19.96
C ASP A 169 -7.27 -17.96 19.76
N LYS A 170 -6.98 -17.40 18.57
CA LYS A 170 -5.76 -16.64 18.29
C LYS A 170 -6.08 -15.24 17.81
N GLN A 171 -5.13 -14.32 18.02
CA GLN A 171 -5.23 -13.00 17.42
C GLN A 171 -4.94 -13.08 15.92
N SER A 172 -5.71 -12.32 15.16
CA SER A 172 -5.59 -12.28 13.72
C SER A 172 -4.28 -11.62 13.31
N ARG A 173 -3.61 -12.20 12.32
CA ARG A 173 -2.47 -11.57 11.64
C ARG A 173 -2.98 -10.87 10.39
N PHE A 174 -2.43 -9.71 10.08
CA PHE A 174 -2.86 -8.93 8.93
C PHE A 174 -1.65 -8.47 8.12
N HIS A 175 -1.92 -8.04 6.89
CA HIS A 175 -0.93 -7.40 6.05
C HIS A 175 -1.56 -6.30 5.20
N LEU A 176 -0.83 -5.20 5.04
CA LEU A 176 -1.21 -4.04 4.24
C LEU A 176 -0.47 -4.01 2.90
N GLY A 177 -1.09 -3.48 1.87
CA GLY A 177 -0.48 -3.36 0.54
C GLY A 177 -1.08 -2.26 -0.30
N GLY A 178 -0.31 -1.79 -1.27
CA GLY A 178 -0.74 -0.80 -2.26
C GLY A 178 -0.60 -1.35 -3.68
N SER A 179 -1.41 -0.85 -4.60
CA SER A 179 -1.19 -1.07 -6.04
C SER A 179 0.16 -0.50 -6.47
N LEU A 180 0.71 -0.98 -7.58
CA LEU A 180 1.96 -0.46 -8.11
C LEU A 180 1.93 1.08 -8.27
N ALA A 181 2.89 1.77 -7.67
CA ALA A 181 2.96 3.23 -7.63
C ALA A 181 4.39 3.72 -7.32
N GLY A 182 4.55 5.05 -7.23
CA GLY A 182 5.82 5.67 -6.83
C GLY A 182 6.92 5.60 -7.88
N TYR A 183 6.62 5.24 -9.12
CA TYR A 183 7.59 5.18 -10.22
C TYR A 183 7.42 6.36 -11.18
N ARG A 184 8.51 6.75 -11.83
CA ARG A 184 8.50 7.68 -12.97
C ARG A 184 9.20 7.01 -14.15
N ASN A 185 8.61 7.14 -15.34
CA ASN A 185 9.24 6.67 -16.56
C ASN A 185 10.34 7.64 -16.97
N PRO A 186 11.56 7.16 -17.23
CA PRO A 186 12.56 7.95 -17.91
C PRO A 186 12.05 8.41 -19.29
N GLU A 187 12.44 9.62 -19.69
CA GLU A 187 12.11 10.14 -21.03
C GLU A 187 12.69 9.23 -22.11
N GLY A 188 11.96 9.05 -23.22
CA GLY A 188 12.38 8.21 -24.34
C GLY A 188 12.30 6.69 -24.11
N GLN A 189 12.03 6.21 -22.89
CA GLN A 189 11.99 4.76 -22.57
C GLN A 189 10.60 4.12 -22.65
N GLY A 190 9.58 4.91 -22.99
CA GLY A 190 8.19 4.45 -23.08
C GLY A 190 7.74 3.71 -21.81
N ASN A 191 7.04 2.59 -21.99
CA ASN A 191 6.52 1.78 -20.88
C ASN A 191 7.45 0.63 -20.46
N ARG A 192 8.72 0.61 -20.89
CA ARG A 192 9.64 -0.51 -20.59
C ARG A 192 9.92 -0.63 -19.09
N TRP A 193 10.21 0.49 -18.43
CA TRP A 193 10.43 0.52 -16.99
C TRP A 193 9.21 0.02 -16.20
N VAL A 194 8.01 0.48 -16.57
CA VAL A 194 6.75 0.01 -15.95
C VAL A 194 6.58 -1.50 -16.10
N LYS A 195 6.84 -2.06 -17.29
CA LYS A 195 6.73 -3.51 -17.51
C LYS A 195 7.68 -4.32 -16.64
N ILE A 196 8.89 -3.81 -16.39
CA ILE A 196 9.86 -4.45 -15.49
C ILE A 196 9.31 -4.49 -14.06
N LEU A 197 8.78 -3.38 -13.57
CA LEU A 197 8.15 -3.30 -12.24
C LEU A 197 6.95 -4.24 -12.14
N GLN A 198 6.11 -4.24 -13.17
CA GLN A 198 4.90 -5.04 -13.19
C GLN A 198 5.21 -6.53 -13.19
N ARG A 199 6.23 -6.96 -13.95
CA ARG A 199 6.69 -8.35 -14.00
C ARG A 199 7.34 -8.76 -12.68
N ALA A 200 8.12 -7.88 -12.06
CA ALA A 200 8.74 -8.17 -10.77
C ALA A 200 7.69 -8.39 -9.67
N ARG A 201 6.66 -7.52 -9.59
CA ARG A 201 5.54 -7.72 -8.67
C ARG A 201 4.73 -8.97 -8.98
N PHE A 202 4.50 -9.29 -10.26
CA PHE A 202 3.89 -10.57 -10.65
C PHE A 202 4.70 -11.77 -10.12
N ASN A 203 6.02 -11.74 -10.26
CA ASN A 203 6.90 -12.81 -9.82
C ASN A 203 6.87 -13.04 -8.30
N VAL A 204 6.45 -12.06 -7.49
CA VAL A 204 6.25 -12.25 -6.04
C VAL A 204 5.15 -13.27 -5.75
N LEU A 205 4.11 -13.33 -6.59
CA LEU A 205 3.01 -14.28 -6.47
C LEU A 205 3.28 -15.61 -7.17
N ARG A 206 4.36 -15.68 -7.97
CA ARG A 206 4.63 -16.83 -8.81
C ARG A 206 5.12 -18.00 -7.96
N ASP A 207 4.44 -19.12 -8.08
CA ASP A 207 4.83 -20.40 -7.51
C ASP A 207 4.48 -21.55 -8.47
N GLN A 208 4.73 -22.79 -8.05
CA GLN A 208 4.41 -23.97 -8.85
C GLN A 208 2.91 -24.06 -9.18
N ARG A 209 2.03 -23.56 -8.32
CA ARG A 209 0.57 -23.63 -8.52
C ARG A 209 0.14 -22.62 -9.58
N THR A 210 0.65 -21.39 -9.55
CA THR A 210 0.38 -20.39 -10.59
C THR A 210 0.90 -20.85 -11.94
N ASP A 211 2.09 -21.47 -11.97
CA ASP A 211 2.69 -22.01 -13.20
C ASP A 211 1.85 -23.18 -13.75
N THR A 212 1.40 -24.10 -12.89
CA THR A 212 0.53 -25.23 -13.29
C THR A 212 -0.84 -24.76 -13.79
N ALA A 213 -1.39 -23.70 -13.18
CA ALA A 213 -2.63 -23.07 -13.62
C ALA A 213 -2.49 -22.26 -14.93
N GLY A 214 -1.28 -22.19 -15.50
CA GLY A 214 -1.00 -21.46 -16.73
C GLY A 214 -1.10 -19.94 -16.59
N ILE A 215 -1.04 -19.41 -15.36
CA ILE A 215 -1.08 -17.96 -15.11
C ILE A 215 0.28 -17.38 -15.52
N LYS A 216 0.28 -16.51 -16.52
CA LYS A 216 1.49 -15.85 -17.04
C LYS A 216 1.34 -14.34 -16.96
N PHE A 217 2.46 -13.64 -16.88
CA PHE A 217 2.46 -12.17 -16.85
C PHE A 217 1.82 -11.58 -18.12
N GLU A 218 2.14 -12.16 -19.29
CA GLU A 218 1.66 -11.72 -20.60
C GLU A 218 0.20 -12.09 -20.86
N PHE A 219 -0.35 -13.05 -20.10
CA PHE A 219 -1.67 -13.61 -20.34
C PHE A 219 -2.53 -13.54 -19.08
N THR A 220 -3.46 -12.58 -19.10
CA THR A 220 -4.48 -12.42 -18.07
C THR A 220 -5.85 -12.53 -18.70
N THR A 221 -6.73 -13.33 -18.09
CA THR A 221 -8.15 -13.37 -18.42
C THR A 221 -8.92 -12.24 -17.74
N LEU A 222 -8.29 -11.54 -16.78
CA LEU A 222 -8.91 -10.40 -16.09
C LEU A 222 -9.02 -9.22 -17.05
N ARG A 223 -10.21 -8.62 -17.06
CA ARG A 223 -10.57 -7.47 -17.87
C ARG A 223 -11.07 -6.37 -16.94
N GLY A 224 -10.56 -5.16 -17.11
CA GLY A 224 -11.10 -3.97 -16.45
C GLY A 224 -12.43 -3.56 -17.06
N ARG A 225 -13.09 -2.56 -16.47
CA ARG A 225 -14.38 -2.03 -16.98
C ARG A 225 -14.30 -1.58 -18.44
N GLY A 226 -13.15 -1.08 -18.90
CA GLY A 226 -12.92 -0.71 -20.30
C GLY A 226 -12.44 -1.85 -21.20
N GLY A 227 -12.55 -3.11 -20.78
CA GLY A 227 -12.10 -4.27 -21.57
C GLY A 227 -10.58 -4.44 -21.68
N HIS A 228 -9.79 -3.53 -21.10
CA HIS A 228 -8.34 -3.68 -21.06
C HIS A 228 -7.92 -4.82 -20.14
N ALA A 229 -6.91 -5.57 -20.57
CA ALA A 229 -6.30 -6.63 -19.77
C ALA A 229 -5.69 -6.04 -18.48
N ILE A 230 -6.06 -6.59 -17.32
CA ILE A 230 -5.45 -6.20 -16.04
C ILE A 230 -4.29 -7.16 -15.76
N PRO A 231 -3.03 -6.69 -15.81
CA PRO A 231 -1.89 -7.55 -15.53
C PRO A 231 -1.96 -8.07 -14.08
N PHE A 232 -1.97 -9.39 -13.94
CA PHE A 232 -2.02 -10.07 -12.65
C PHE A 232 -0.82 -9.64 -11.76
N GLY A 233 -1.03 -9.60 -10.44
CA GLY A 233 0.02 -9.29 -9.47
C GLY A 233 0.43 -7.82 -9.34
N ASN A 234 -0.34 -6.89 -9.93
CA ASN A 234 -0.07 -5.44 -9.84
C ASN A 234 -1.07 -4.67 -8.97
N CYS A 235 -2.09 -5.36 -8.49
CA CYS A 235 -3.10 -4.84 -7.60
C CYS A 235 -2.56 -4.69 -6.17
N ALA A 236 -3.40 -4.16 -5.27
CA ALA A 236 -3.00 -3.84 -3.91
C ALA A 236 -2.81 -5.06 -3.00
N GLU A 237 -3.43 -6.18 -3.37
CA GLU A 237 -3.42 -7.43 -2.65
C GLU A 237 -2.16 -8.28 -2.87
N THR A 238 -1.26 -7.91 -3.78
CA THR A 238 -0.03 -8.68 -4.10
C THR A 238 0.77 -9.04 -2.84
N TYR A 239 1.18 -8.04 -2.07
CA TYR A 239 1.96 -8.26 -0.84
C TYR A 239 1.14 -8.81 0.31
N PRO A 240 -0.10 -8.34 0.55
CA PRO A 240 -0.95 -8.95 1.54
C PRO A 240 -1.19 -10.45 1.33
N LEU A 241 -1.50 -10.88 0.11
CA LEU A 241 -1.75 -12.29 -0.20
C LEU A 241 -0.50 -13.14 -0.04
N VAL A 242 0.68 -12.71 -0.53
CA VAL A 242 1.90 -13.53 -0.37
C VAL A 242 2.27 -13.68 1.11
N ASN A 243 2.10 -12.65 1.93
CA ASN A 243 2.45 -12.73 3.36
C ASN A 243 1.38 -13.48 4.17
N VAL A 244 0.10 -13.33 3.83
CA VAL A 244 -0.99 -14.00 4.54
C VAL A 244 -1.11 -15.46 4.11
N LEU A 245 -1.03 -15.78 2.82
CA LEU A 245 -1.31 -17.13 2.32
C LEU A 245 -0.13 -18.10 2.36
N ARG A 246 1.12 -17.63 2.22
CA ARG A 246 2.30 -18.52 2.05
C ARG A 246 2.55 -19.46 3.23
N ASN A 247 2.12 -19.08 4.43
CA ASN A 247 2.21 -19.91 5.64
C ASN A 247 0.84 -20.10 6.31
N ARG A 248 -0.24 -20.08 5.51
CA ARG A 248 -1.60 -20.22 6.03
C ARG A 248 -1.81 -21.62 6.61
N ALA A 249 -2.27 -21.69 7.86
CA ALA A 249 -2.72 -22.94 8.44
C ALA A 249 -4.09 -23.35 7.84
N PRO A 250 -4.37 -24.65 7.64
CA PRO A 250 -5.65 -25.08 7.05
C PRO A 250 -6.90 -24.58 7.80
N SER A 251 -6.78 -24.31 9.10
CA SER A 251 -7.86 -23.80 9.95
C SER A 251 -7.96 -22.27 10.01
N GLU A 252 -7.09 -21.54 9.30
CA GLU A 252 -7.22 -20.09 9.20
C GLU A 252 -8.25 -19.72 8.13
N GLU A 253 -9.13 -18.78 8.44
CA GLU A 253 -9.99 -18.11 7.47
C GLU A 253 -9.35 -16.79 7.04
N VAL A 254 -9.41 -16.48 5.74
CA VAL A 254 -8.74 -15.30 5.18
C VAL A 254 -9.77 -14.34 4.63
N TYR A 255 -9.64 -13.10 5.07
CA TYR A 255 -10.52 -12.00 4.74
C TYR A 255 -9.70 -10.85 4.17
N GLY A 256 -10.34 -9.97 3.42
CA GLY A 256 -9.67 -8.78 2.94
C GLY A 256 -10.62 -7.82 2.24
N PHE A 257 -10.16 -6.59 2.09
CA PHE A 257 -10.82 -5.59 1.26
C PHE A 257 -9.80 -4.74 0.54
N ALA A 258 -10.28 -3.97 -0.43
CA ALA A 258 -9.52 -2.94 -1.13
C ALA A 258 -10.22 -1.59 -1.01
N VAL A 259 -9.45 -0.53 -0.80
CA VAL A 259 -9.89 0.87 -0.75
C VAL A 259 -9.31 1.59 -1.96
N ILE A 260 -10.17 2.25 -2.70
CA ILE A 260 -9.83 3.03 -3.89
C ILE A 260 -9.80 4.49 -3.46
N THR A 261 -8.68 5.19 -3.68
CA THR A 261 -8.62 6.63 -3.46
C THR A 261 -9.03 7.34 -4.75
N THR A 262 -10.25 7.88 -4.80
CA THR A 262 -10.68 8.71 -5.93
C THR A 262 -9.92 10.03 -5.89
N TRP A 263 -9.23 10.36 -6.99
CA TRP A 263 -8.62 11.68 -7.19
C TRP A 263 -9.67 12.78 -6.92
N GLY A 264 -9.42 13.65 -5.94
CA GLY A 264 -10.26 14.80 -5.62
C GLY A 264 -11.21 14.66 -4.41
N GLY A 265 -11.39 13.46 -3.85
CA GLY A 265 -12.19 13.29 -2.63
C GLY A 265 -11.36 13.56 -1.39
N LYS A 266 -11.62 14.66 -0.67
CA LYS A 266 -11.21 14.80 0.73
C LYS A 266 -11.73 13.58 1.50
N VAL A 267 -10.82 12.76 2.04
CA VAL A 267 -11.16 11.62 2.92
C VAL A 267 -11.66 12.13 4.30
N GLU A 268 -11.79 13.45 4.48
CA GLU A 268 -12.26 14.13 5.69
C GLU A 268 -13.64 13.67 6.16
N ASN A 269 -14.47 13.05 5.29
CA ASN A 269 -15.85 12.66 5.60
C ASN A 269 -16.01 11.26 6.22
N PHE A 270 -14.94 10.48 6.39
CA PHE A 270 -15.04 9.14 7.04
C PHE A 270 -14.76 9.17 8.54
N ILE A 271 -14.16 10.26 9.04
CA ILE A 271 -13.83 10.44 10.46
C ILE A 271 -14.22 11.86 10.87
N THR A 272 -15.43 12.29 10.52
CA THR A 272 -16.04 13.50 11.08
C THR A 272 -17.41 13.12 11.58
N ASP A 273 -17.51 12.97 12.90
CA ASP A 273 -18.76 13.13 13.64
C ASP A 273 -18.38 13.67 15.02
N ASP A 274 -18.91 14.88 15.29
CA ASP A 274 -19.16 15.56 16.56
C ASP A 274 -18.11 15.44 17.66
N MET A 275 -17.20 16.42 17.66
CA MET A 275 -16.46 16.81 18.86
C MET A 275 -17.36 17.71 19.72
N PRO A 276 -17.80 17.30 20.94
CA PRO A 276 -18.09 18.28 21.96
C PRO A 276 -16.75 18.93 22.35
N GLU A 277 -16.68 20.25 22.22
CA GLU A 277 -15.50 21.01 22.60
C GLU A 277 -15.13 20.79 24.07
N LYS A 278 -13.82 20.68 24.30
CA LYS A 278 -13.08 21.11 25.50
C LYS A 278 -13.74 20.86 26.86
N SER A 279 -13.26 19.82 27.56
CA SER A 279 -13.19 19.85 29.01
C SER A 279 -11.77 19.52 29.48
N ASN A 280 -11.20 20.45 30.23
CA ASN A 280 -9.91 20.36 30.91
C ASN A 280 -9.80 19.05 31.70
N ILE A 281 -8.74 18.28 31.48
CA ILE A 281 -8.43 17.08 32.29
C ILE A 281 -7.52 17.52 33.45
N PRO A 282 -7.93 17.32 34.72
CA PRO A 282 -7.04 17.40 35.85
C PRO A 282 -6.25 16.09 36.02
N THR A 283 -4.98 16.24 36.38
CA THR A 283 -4.02 15.19 36.72
C THR A 283 -4.47 14.39 37.95
N PHE A 284 -4.66 13.08 37.81
CA PHE A 284 -4.69 12.09 38.90
C PHE A 284 -4.11 10.78 38.34
N GLY A 285 -3.22 10.03 39.00
CA GLY A 285 -3.23 9.65 40.41
C GLY A 285 -3.58 8.16 40.48
N MET A 286 -2.58 7.29 40.36
CA MET A 286 -2.71 5.85 40.14
C MET A 286 -3.01 5.10 41.45
N GLN A 287 -4.18 4.46 41.56
CA GLN A 287 -4.44 3.37 42.51
C GLN A 287 -5.41 2.32 41.91
N SER A 288 -4.99 1.05 41.95
CA SER A 288 -5.79 -0.19 41.81
C SER A 288 -6.57 -0.46 43.12
N PRO A 289 -7.63 -1.32 43.23
CA PRO A 289 -7.64 -2.72 42.75
C PRO A 289 -9.02 -3.43 42.47
N THR A 290 -8.90 -4.69 41.99
CA THR A 290 -9.77 -5.89 42.19
C THR A 290 -11.19 -6.00 41.58
N SER A 291 -11.37 -7.01 40.69
CA SER A 291 -12.64 -7.71 40.32
C SER A 291 -12.92 -8.90 41.28
N PRO A 292 -13.97 -9.76 41.16
CA PRO A 292 -15.05 -9.96 40.15
C PRO A 292 -16.44 -10.30 40.82
N PRO A 293 -17.45 -11.08 40.28
CA PRO A 293 -17.71 -11.66 38.94
C PRO A 293 -19.16 -11.51 38.36
N ASP A 294 -19.30 -11.94 37.09
CA ASP A 294 -20.51 -12.11 36.25
C ASP A 294 -21.62 -13.02 36.82
N PRO A 295 -22.85 -12.95 36.26
CA PRO A 295 -23.34 -14.15 35.57
C PRO A 295 -24.05 -13.93 34.21
N ARG A 296 -23.97 -15.02 33.42
CA ARG A 296 -24.59 -15.34 32.13
C ARG A 296 -26.11 -15.11 32.05
N ALA A 297 -26.60 -14.76 30.86
CA ALA A 297 -27.34 -15.63 29.92
C ALA A 297 -28.43 -14.87 29.14
N SER A 298 -28.51 -15.12 27.82
CA SER A 298 -29.70 -15.67 27.15
C SER A 298 -29.76 -15.24 25.69
N GLY A 299 -29.88 -16.22 24.80
CA GLY A 299 -29.99 -16.02 23.36
C GLY A 299 -31.37 -15.53 22.95
N SER A 300 -31.40 -14.63 21.97
CA SER A 300 -32.59 -14.34 21.18
C SER A 300 -32.22 -14.37 19.70
N LYS A 301 -32.95 -15.19 18.95
CA LYS A 301 -32.93 -15.25 17.48
C LYS A 301 -33.54 -13.96 16.94
N ILE A 302 -32.88 -13.34 15.97
CA ILE A 302 -33.42 -12.21 15.21
C ILE A 302 -33.53 -12.68 13.76
N ASP A 303 -34.76 -12.72 13.26
CA ASP A 303 -35.09 -12.93 11.85
C ASP A 303 -34.81 -11.64 11.06
N LEU A 304 -34.08 -11.76 9.95
CA LEU A 304 -33.77 -10.65 9.05
C LEU A 304 -34.84 -10.55 7.94
N PRO A 305 -35.41 -9.36 7.68
CA PRO A 305 -36.31 -9.17 6.54
C PRO A 305 -35.53 -9.09 5.21
N ALA A 306 -36.17 -9.60 4.15
CA ALA A 306 -35.65 -9.62 2.79
C ALA A 306 -35.36 -8.21 2.24
N ARG A 307 -34.17 -8.08 1.63
CA ARG A 307 -33.66 -6.86 1.02
C ARG A 307 -34.45 -6.48 -0.25
N PRO A 308 -34.92 -5.24 -0.43
CA PRO A 308 -35.49 -4.80 -1.70
C PRO A 308 -34.41 -4.67 -2.77
N LYS A 309 -34.68 -5.18 -3.98
CA LYS A 309 -33.85 -4.98 -5.17
C LYS A 309 -33.78 -3.49 -5.50
N ARG A 310 -32.58 -2.92 -5.50
CA ARG A 310 -32.32 -1.55 -5.96
C ARG A 310 -32.15 -1.56 -7.48
N ALA A 311 -32.86 -0.66 -8.16
CA ALA A 311 -32.74 -0.45 -9.60
C ALA A 311 -31.37 0.14 -9.97
N SER A 312 -30.83 -0.31 -11.11
CA SER A 312 -29.62 0.25 -11.72
C SER A 312 -29.89 1.65 -12.27
N PRO A 313 -29.02 2.65 -12.04
CA PRO A 313 -29.11 3.93 -12.75
C PRO A 313 -28.69 3.77 -14.21
N ALA A 314 -29.39 4.49 -15.08
CA ALA A 314 -29.20 4.55 -16.51
C ALA A 314 -27.80 5.05 -16.88
N ASP A 315 -27.30 4.48 -17.99
CA ASP A 315 -26.06 4.81 -18.65
C ASP A 315 -26.37 5.97 -19.61
N ASP A 316 -26.10 7.21 -19.17
CA ASP A 316 -26.23 8.38 -20.03
C ASP A 316 -24.86 8.77 -20.60
N THR A 317 -24.90 8.87 -21.92
CA THR A 317 -23.84 9.06 -22.88
C THR A 317 -23.46 10.54 -22.96
N ASP A 318 -22.17 10.83 -23.15
CA ASP A 318 -21.64 11.71 -24.21
C ASP A 318 -20.29 12.32 -23.84
N GLU A 319 -19.24 11.81 -24.48
CA GLU A 319 -17.90 12.36 -24.48
C GLU A 319 -17.75 13.24 -25.74
N PRO A 320 -17.39 14.54 -25.63
CA PRO A 320 -17.24 15.38 -26.81
C PRO A 320 -15.87 15.17 -27.47
N ALA A 321 -15.90 14.87 -28.76
CA ALA A 321 -14.75 14.74 -29.63
C ALA A 321 -13.91 16.03 -29.69
N ALA A 322 -12.63 15.94 -29.26
CA ALA A 322 -11.67 17.02 -29.42
C ALA A 322 -11.10 17.06 -30.85
N LYS A 323 -11.39 18.16 -31.56
CA LYS A 323 -10.84 18.50 -32.86
C LYS A 323 -9.32 18.71 -32.78
N ARG A 324 -8.56 17.95 -33.58
CA ARG A 324 -7.12 18.17 -33.81
C ARG A 324 -6.90 19.43 -34.65
N ALA A 325 -6.21 20.42 -34.10
CA ALA A 325 -5.59 21.48 -34.89
C ALA A 325 -4.27 20.97 -35.50
N ARG A 326 -4.14 21.06 -36.83
CA ARG A 326 -2.89 20.84 -37.57
C ARG A 326 -2.03 22.11 -37.45
N GLY A 327 -0.85 22.00 -36.86
CA GLY A 327 0.22 22.99 -36.97
C GLY A 327 1.29 22.54 -37.98
N PRO A 328 2.05 23.46 -38.60
CA PRO A 328 2.97 23.15 -39.70
C PRO A 328 4.26 22.48 -39.22
N ALA A 329 4.79 21.62 -40.10
CA ALA A 329 6.05 20.88 -39.92
C ALA A 329 7.27 21.81 -39.96
N PRO A 330 8.30 21.58 -39.12
CA PRO A 330 9.56 22.29 -39.24
C PRO A 330 10.46 21.71 -40.33
N GLU A 331 11.11 22.65 -41.01
CA GLU A 331 12.02 22.56 -42.14
C GLU A 331 13.27 21.73 -41.84
N VAL A 332 13.60 20.80 -42.73
CA VAL A 332 14.81 19.97 -42.69
C VAL A 332 15.98 20.79 -43.21
N THR A 333 16.98 21.04 -42.37
CA THR A 333 18.25 21.65 -42.79
C THR A 333 19.25 20.57 -43.18
N GLU A 334 19.68 20.61 -44.44
CA GLU A 334 20.66 19.71 -45.05
C GLU A 334 22.05 19.83 -44.40
N LYS A 335 22.70 18.68 -44.20
CA LYS A 335 24.11 18.58 -43.81
C LYS A 335 25.01 18.70 -45.05
N PRO A 336 26.11 19.47 -45.02
CA PRO A 336 27.15 19.37 -46.02
C PRO A 336 28.08 18.19 -45.74
N SER A 337 28.18 17.31 -46.73
CA SER A 337 29.20 16.28 -46.86
C SER A 337 30.53 16.88 -47.34
N HIS A 338 31.62 16.70 -46.60
CA HIS A 338 32.97 16.83 -47.17
C HIS A 338 33.86 15.65 -46.79
N LEU A 339 34.08 14.81 -47.80
CA LEU A 339 35.20 13.89 -47.96
C LEU A 339 36.51 14.70 -48.02
N VAL A 340 37.52 14.35 -47.22
CA VAL A 340 38.93 14.53 -47.59
C VAL A 340 39.70 13.26 -47.24
N LYS A 341 40.11 12.53 -48.28
CA LYS A 341 41.08 11.43 -48.25
C LYS A 341 42.49 12.02 -48.31
N GLY A 342 43.26 11.90 -47.24
CA GLY A 342 44.70 12.16 -47.23
C GLY A 342 45.50 10.87 -47.43
N LYS A 343 46.15 10.72 -48.59
CA LYS A 343 47.18 9.71 -48.88
C LYS A 343 48.56 10.28 -48.51
N GLY A 344 49.43 9.45 -47.95
CA GLY A 344 50.89 9.64 -47.99
C GLY A 344 51.58 9.38 -46.65
N LYS A 345 52.79 8.85 -46.56
CA LYS A 345 53.69 8.14 -47.50
C LYS A 345 54.74 7.51 -46.58
N ARG A 346 55.23 6.30 -46.91
CA ARG A 346 56.41 5.70 -46.29
C ARG A 346 57.62 6.62 -46.45
N ARG A 347 58.43 6.74 -45.40
CA ARG A 347 59.87 6.51 -45.42
C ARG A 347 60.29 5.89 -44.09
#